data_AF-A0A1V5ACE9-F1
#
_entry.id   AF-A0A1V5ACE9-F1
#
_cell.length_a   1.000
_cell.length_b   1.000
_cell.length_c   1.000
_cell.angle_alpha   90.00
_cell.angle_beta   90.00
_cell.angle_gamma   90.00
#
_symmetry.space_group_name_H-M   'P 1'
#
loop_
_entity.id
_entity.type
_entity.pdbx_description
1 polymer ?
#
loop_
_entity_poly.entity_id
_entity_poly.type
_entity_poly.pdbx_seq_one_letter_code
_entity_poly.pdbx_strand_id
1 'polypeptide(L)'
;MEHGQGTGKGIFYSPALIAIVPVIAVIADYSLTFLLSGGREFILAYEASPLLRYAVEYDLVLVYSGALVLFYYLAAWLVLVLLRGSDLYAIGVALISLVSLTHFLGGLSWYFRQPLYSDTVIGLSLMCVLIALFLFAYSLSRGWGTMKRMENP
;
A
#
# COMPACT_ATOMS: atom_id res chain seq x y z
N MET A 1 15.78 -8.32 40.01
CA MET A 1 14.39 -7.94 39.69
C MET A 1 14.17 -8.30 38.25
N GLU A 2 13.57 -9.47 38.02
CA GLU A 2 13.39 -10.07 36.71
C GLU A 2 12.46 -9.21 35.85
N HIS A 3 12.91 -8.91 34.63
CA HIS A 3 12.13 -8.24 33.61
C HIS A 3 10.98 -9.16 33.18
N GLY A 4 9.77 -8.79 33.58
CA GLY A 4 8.53 -9.43 33.16
C GLY A 4 8.45 -9.49 31.63
N GLN A 5 8.39 -10.71 31.12
CA GLN A 5 8.03 -11.06 29.76
C GLN A 5 6.63 -10.52 29.46
N GLY A 6 6.56 -9.39 28.75
CA GLY A 6 5.30 -8.86 28.21
C GLY A 6 4.89 -9.64 26.95
N THR A 7 4.15 -10.73 27.12
CA THR A 7 3.42 -11.47 26.08
C THR A 7 2.22 -10.65 25.56
N GLY A 8 2.47 -9.43 25.09
CA GLY A 8 1.42 -8.45 24.77
C GLY A 8 1.80 -7.45 23.68
N LYS A 9 2.57 -7.85 22.67
CA LYS A 9 2.75 -7.02 21.47
C LYS A 9 1.69 -7.44 20.45
N GLY A 10 0.54 -6.74 20.47
CA GLY A 10 -0.61 -7.04 19.61
C GLY A 10 -0.29 -7.02 18.11
N ILE A 11 -1.26 -7.44 17.27
CA ILE A 11 -1.12 -7.59 15.79
C ILE A 11 -0.45 -6.37 15.13
N PHE A 12 -0.72 -5.17 15.65
CA PHE A 12 -0.15 -3.90 15.20
C PHE A 12 1.37 -3.75 15.35
N TYR A 13 2.07 -4.65 16.06
CA TYR A 13 3.53 -4.63 16.22
C TYR A 13 4.26 -5.73 15.43
N SER A 14 3.53 -6.47 14.59
CA SER A 14 4.11 -7.48 13.70
C SER A 14 4.11 -6.97 12.25
N PRO A 15 5.27 -6.51 11.73
CA PRO A 15 5.42 -6.08 10.34
C PRO A 15 4.88 -7.11 9.34
N ALA A 16 5.14 -8.39 9.58
CA ALA A 16 4.72 -9.47 8.70
C ALA A 16 3.20 -9.64 8.65
N LEU A 17 2.49 -9.45 9.77
CA LEU A 17 1.03 -9.56 9.79
C LEU A 17 0.36 -8.37 9.13
N ILE A 18 0.88 -7.16 9.37
CA ILE A 18 0.33 -5.94 8.77
C ILE A 18 0.57 -5.91 7.26
N ALA A 19 1.70 -6.43 6.80
CA ALA A 19 2.02 -6.54 5.37
C ALA A 19 1.03 -7.42 4.58
N ILE A 20 0.24 -8.26 5.25
CA ILE A 20 -0.83 -9.06 4.61
C ILE A 20 -2.03 -8.18 4.25
N VAL A 21 -2.29 -7.10 4.99
CA VAL A 21 -3.46 -6.22 4.77
C VAL A 21 -3.50 -5.66 3.33
N PRO A 22 -2.43 -5.03 2.80
CA PRO A 22 -2.45 -4.55 1.43
C PRO A 22 -2.54 -5.68 0.40
N VAL A 23 -2.02 -6.86 0.70
CA VAL A 23 -2.16 -8.04 -0.18
C VAL A 23 -3.62 -8.44 -0.34
N ILE A 24 -4.36 -8.54 0.77
CA ILE A 24 -5.78 -8.87 0.74
C ILE A 24 -6.55 -7.80 -0.03
N ALA A 25 -6.25 -6.52 0.22
CA ALA A 25 -6.90 -5.41 -0.48
C ALA A 25 -6.67 -5.44 -1.99
N VAL A 26 -5.44 -5.69 -2.43
CA VAL A 26 -5.09 -5.83 -3.85
C VAL A 26 -5.78 -7.02 -4.50
N ILE A 27 -5.84 -8.17 -3.81
CA ILE A 27 -6.54 -9.34 -4.32
C ILE A 27 -8.02 -9.01 -4.47
N ALA A 28 -8.63 -8.36 -3.48
CA ALA A 28 -10.02 -7.95 -3.54
C ALA A 28 -10.27 -6.93 -4.67
N ASP A 29 -9.40 -5.93 -4.82
CA ASP A 29 -9.46 -4.91 -5.87
C ASP A 29 -9.55 -5.55 -7.27
N TYR A 30 -8.55 -6.36 -7.62
CA TYR A 30 -8.51 -6.97 -8.95
C TYR A 30 -9.56 -8.06 -9.11
N SER A 31 -9.92 -8.80 -8.06
CA SER A 31 -11.03 -9.74 -8.13
C SER A 31 -12.34 -9.02 -8.47
N LEU A 32 -12.64 -7.90 -7.79
CA LEU A 32 -13.82 -7.08 -8.08
C LEU A 32 -13.75 -6.48 -9.47
N THR A 33 -12.60 -5.95 -9.88
CA THR A 33 -12.36 -5.43 -11.24
C THR A 33 -12.72 -6.46 -12.30
N PHE A 34 -12.17 -7.67 -12.21
CA PHE A 34 -12.44 -8.72 -13.18
C PHE A 34 -13.89 -9.23 -13.13
N LEU A 35 -14.46 -9.38 -11.92
CA LEU A 35 -15.84 -9.84 -11.75
C LEU A 35 -16.88 -8.82 -12.25
N LEU A 36 -16.62 -7.53 -12.09
CA LEU A 36 -17.60 -6.46 -12.30
C LEU A 36 -17.39 -5.67 -13.60
N SER A 37 -16.25 -5.79 -14.28
CA SER A 37 -15.96 -5.05 -15.51
C SER A 37 -16.93 -5.35 -16.65
N GLY A 38 -17.51 -6.55 -16.69
CA GLY A 38 -18.36 -7.00 -17.80
C GLY A 38 -17.58 -7.44 -19.04
N GLY A 39 -16.26 -7.60 -18.92
CA GLY A 39 -15.43 -8.19 -19.95
C GLY A 39 -14.11 -7.45 -20.18
N ARG A 40 -13.22 -8.11 -20.92
CA ARG A 40 -11.88 -7.63 -21.27
C ARG A 40 -11.88 -6.24 -21.92
N GLU A 41 -12.81 -5.99 -22.84
CA GLU A 41 -12.88 -4.74 -23.58
C GLU A 41 -13.11 -3.53 -22.67
N PHE A 42 -13.94 -3.69 -21.63
CA PHE A 42 -14.19 -2.62 -20.66
C PHE A 42 -12.97 -2.32 -19.82
N ILE A 43 -12.19 -3.34 -19.43
CA ILE A 43 -10.92 -3.15 -18.73
C ILE A 43 -9.94 -2.39 -19.63
N LEU A 44 -9.80 -2.79 -20.90
CA LEU A 44 -8.91 -2.11 -21.84
C LEU A 44 -9.31 -0.67 -22.14
N ALA A 45 -10.60 -0.32 -22.03
CA ALA A 45 -11.10 1.02 -22.29
C ALA A 45 -11.07 1.95 -21.06
N TYR A 46 -11.38 1.43 -19.87
CA TYR A 46 -11.70 2.25 -18.70
C TYR A 46 -10.79 2.06 -17.49
N GLU A 47 -9.95 1.02 -17.46
CA GLU A 47 -9.03 0.81 -16.34
C GLU A 47 -8.00 1.93 -16.25
N ALA A 48 -7.79 2.45 -15.05
CA ALA A 48 -6.83 3.53 -14.81
C ALA A 48 -5.39 3.04 -14.84
N SER A 49 -5.13 1.80 -14.38
CA SER A 49 -3.79 1.19 -14.34
C SER A 49 -3.29 0.81 -15.73
N PRO A 50 -2.26 1.49 -16.28
CA PRO A 50 -1.70 1.12 -17.58
C PRO A 50 -1.07 -0.28 -17.57
N LEU A 51 -0.51 -0.69 -16.42
CA LEU A 51 0.11 -2.00 -16.26
C LEU A 51 -0.93 -3.13 -16.27
N LEU A 52 -2.10 -2.92 -15.64
CA LEU A 52 -3.17 -3.90 -15.70
C LEU A 52 -3.71 -4.01 -17.14
N ARG A 53 -3.92 -2.87 -17.82
CA ARG A 53 -4.35 -2.85 -19.23
C ARG A 53 -3.39 -3.65 -20.12
N TYR A 54 -2.09 -3.40 -19.96
CA TYR A 54 -1.06 -4.17 -20.65
C TYR A 54 -1.16 -5.67 -20.31
N ALA A 55 -1.27 -6.03 -19.03
CA ALA A 55 -1.38 -7.42 -18.64
C ALA A 55 -2.61 -8.12 -19.23
N VAL A 56 -3.73 -7.41 -19.34
CA VAL A 56 -4.95 -7.92 -19.96
C VAL A 56 -4.82 -8.01 -21.48
N GLU A 57 -4.17 -7.04 -22.12
CA GLU A 57 -3.93 -7.01 -23.56
C GLU A 57 -3.07 -8.20 -24.03
N TYR A 58 -2.06 -8.57 -23.24
CA TYR A 58 -1.09 -9.62 -23.59
C TYR A 58 -1.31 -10.95 -22.86
N ASP A 59 -2.45 -11.14 -22.19
CA ASP A 59 -2.79 -12.36 -21.43
C ASP A 59 -1.77 -12.72 -20.32
N LEU A 60 -1.23 -11.69 -19.66
CA LEU A 60 -0.24 -11.76 -18.59
C LEU A 60 -0.85 -11.49 -17.20
N VAL A 61 -2.17 -11.53 -17.07
CA VAL A 61 -2.89 -11.18 -15.83
C VAL A 61 -2.36 -11.96 -14.62
N LEU A 62 -2.13 -13.27 -14.77
CA LEU A 62 -1.66 -14.10 -13.66
C LEU A 62 -0.25 -13.71 -13.19
N VAL A 63 0.65 -13.41 -14.13
CA VAL A 63 2.01 -12.93 -13.83
C VAL A 63 1.97 -11.57 -13.15
N TYR A 64 1.16 -10.66 -13.68
CA TYR A 64 0.94 -9.34 -13.13
C TYR A 64 0.40 -9.40 -11.69
N SER A 65 -0.68 -10.15 -11.45
CA SER A 65 -1.28 -10.30 -10.13
C SER A 65 -0.31 -10.93 -9.13
N GLY A 66 0.46 -11.95 -9.54
CA GLY A 66 1.49 -12.57 -8.69
C GLY A 66 2.59 -11.59 -8.30
N ALA A 67 3.11 -10.83 -9.28
CA ALA A 67 4.13 -9.82 -9.03
C ALA A 67 3.62 -8.70 -8.12
N LEU A 68 2.36 -8.29 -8.28
CA LEU A 68 1.75 -7.22 -7.53
C LEU A 68 1.48 -7.63 -6.08
N VAL A 69 0.95 -8.84 -5.84
CA VAL A 69 0.83 -9.41 -4.49
C VAL A 69 2.19 -9.44 -3.79
N LEU A 70 3.22 -9.92 -4.47
CA LEU A 70 4.57 -9.98 -3.91
C LEU A 70 5.12 -8.58 -3.60
N PHE A 71 4.94 -7.62 -4.53
CA PHE A 71 5.39 -6.25 -4.36
C PHE A 71 4.75 -5.58 -3.13
N TYR A 72 3.42 -5.65 -2.99
CA TYR A 72 2.74 -5.02 -1.85
C TYR A 72 3.12 -5.64 -0.51
N TYR A 73 3.28 -6.97 -0.46
CA TYR A 73 3.77 -7.64 0.74
C TYR A 73 5.18 -7.16 1.11
N LEU A 74 6.12 -7.26 0.16
CA LEU A 74 7.52 -6.94 0.41
C LEU A 74 7.72 -5.47 0.74
N ALA A 75 7.05 -4.56 0.02
CA ALA A 75 7.13 -3.12 0.28
C ALA A 75 6.60 -2.76 1.67
N ALA A 76 5.41 -3.25 2.02
CA ALA A 76 4.81 -2.99 3.34
C ALA A 76 5.66 -3.59 4.47
N TRP A 77 6.10 -4.85 4.31
CA TRP A 77 6.95 -5.51 5.28
C TRP A 77 8.27 -4.76 5.48
N LEU A 78 8.96 -4.41 4.39
CA LEU A 78 10.25 -3.72 4.44
C LEU A 78 10.12 -2.35 5.12
N VAL A 79 9.13 -1.54 4.73
CA VAL A 79 8.88 -0.24 5.36
C VAL A 79 8.64 -0.39 6.86
N LEU A 80 7.80 -1.34 7.28
CA LEU A 80 7.51 -1.56 8.70
C LEU A 80 8.71 -2.10 9.49
N VAL A 81 9.55 -2.93 8.87
CA VAL A 81 10.80 -3.39 9.47
C VAL A 81 11.76 -2.21 9.67
N LEU A 82 11.92 -1.34 8.67
CA LEU A 82 12.79 -0.17 8.74
C LEU A 82 12.31 0.86 9.76
N LEU A 83 10.99 1.04 9.88
CA LEU A 83 10.40 1.95 10.86
C LEU A 83 10.31 1.36 12.26
N ARG A 84 10.63 0.08 12.46
CA ARG A 84 10.43 -0.60 13.74
C ARG A 84 11.23 0.07 14.87
N GLY A 85 10.55 0.42 15.95
CA GLY A 85 11.16 1.12 17.08
C GLY A 85 11.31 2.63 16.89
N SER A 86 10.94 3.17 15.72
CA SER A 86 10.79 4.61 15.52
C SER A 86 9.40 5.10 15.91
N ASP A 87 9.31 6.41 16.19
CA ASP A 87 8.06 7.15 16.35
C ASP A 87 7.21 7.20 15.07
N LEU A 88 7.81 6.93 13.90
CA LEU A 88 7.12 6.88 12.62
C LEU A 88 6.42 5.54 12.34
N TYR A 89 6.65 4.50 13.15
CA TYR A 89 6.08 3.17 12.90
C TYR A 89 4.54 3.19 12.82
N ALA A 90 3.88 3.85 13.78
CA ALA A 90 2.41 3.94 13.81
C ALA A 90 1.86 4.68 12.58
N ILE A 91 2.58 5.71 12.11
CA ILE A 91 2.23 6.44 10.89
C ILE A 91 2.37 5.53 9.67
N GLY A 92 3.43 4.71 9.61
CA GLY A 92 3.60 3.71 8.55
C GLY A 92 2.46 2.70 8.50
N VAL A 93 2.01 2.19 9.65
CA VAL A 93 0.84 1.29 9.74
C VAL A 93 -0.44 1.98 9.25
N ALA A 94 -0.69 3.22 9.67
CA ALA A 94 -1.85 3.99 9.22
C ALA A 94 -1.84 4.22 7.70
N LEU A 95 -0.68 4.55 7.13
CA LEU A 95 -0.54 4.79 5.70
C LEU A 95 -0.73 3.51 4.87
N ILE A 96 -0.16 2.38 5.31
CA ILE A 96 -0.40 1.07 4.67
C ILE A 96 -1.89 0.71 4.73
N SER A 97 -2.55 0.97 5.86
CA SER A 97 -3.98 0.71 6.01
C SER A 97 -4.81 1.59 5.07
N LEU A 98 -4.43 2.86 4.91
CA LEU A 98 -5.11 3.79 4.00
C LEU A 98 -4.91 3.39 2.53
N VAL A 99 -3.69 3.02 2.12
CA VAL A 99 -3.42 2.47 0.77
C VAL A 99 -4.22 1.20 0.52
N SER A 100 -4.36 0.33 1.54
CA SER A 100 -5.18 -0.88 1.43
C SER A 100 -6.65 -0.53 1.22
N LEU A 101 -7.17 0.46 1.95
CA LEU A 101 -8.53 0.95 1.76
C LEU A 101 -8.74 1.52 0.36
N THR A 102 -7.80 2.31 -0.17
CA THR A 102 -7.94 2.87 -1.52
C THR A 102 -7.95 1.81 -2.61
N HIS A 103 -7.20 0.71 -2.46
CA HIS A 103 -7.30 -0.44 -3.37
C HIS A 103 -8.66 -1.13 -3.29
N PHE A 104 -9.17 -1.40 -2.09
CA PHE A 104 -10.48 -2.01 -1.94
C PHE A 104 -11.59 -1.13 -2.57
N LEU A 105 -11.52 0.18 -2.37
CA LEU A 105 -12.41 1.15 -3.03
C LEU A 105 -12.17 1.20 -4.55
N GLY A 106 -10.94 1.02 -5.02
CA GLY A 106 -10.59 0.87 -6.43
C GLY A 106 -11.39 -0.23 -7.09
N GLY A 107 -11.44 -1.43 -6.50
CA GLY A 107 -12.24 -2.54 -7.02
C GLY A 107 -13.73 -2.24 -7.03
N LEU A 108 -14.24 -1.58 -5.98
CA LEU A 108 -15.65 -1.15 -5.91
C LEU A 108 -16.02 -0.08 -6.95
N SER A 109 -15.05 0.64 -7.52
CA SER A 109 -15.34 1.61 -8.59
C SER A 109 -15.98 0.94 -9.81
N TRP A 110 -15.70 -0.35 -10.05
CA TRP A 110 -16.31 -1.14 -11.11
C TRP A 110 -17.77 -1.51 -10.84
N TYR A 111 -18.20 -1.49 -9.58
CA TYR A 111 -19.61 -1.59 -9.20
C TYR A 111 -20.35 -0.27 -9.44
N PHE A 112 -19.82 0.84 -8.92
CA PHE A 112 -20.51 2.13 -8.96
C PHE A 112 -20.48 2.76 -10.35
N ARG A 113 -19.36 2.66 -11.08
CA ARG A 113 -19.16 3.24 -12.42
C ARG A 113 -19.52 4.73 -12.51
N GLN A 114 -19.19 5.48 -11.46
CA GLN A 114 -19.46 6.91 -11.34
C GLN A 114 -18.13 7.70 -11.37
N PRO A 115 -17.97 8.71 -12.23
CA PRO A 115 -16.72 9.48 -12.34
C PRO A 115 -16.27 10.08 -11.00
N LEU A 116 -17.19 10.71 -10.26
CA LEU A 116 -16.87 11.33 -8.97
C LEU A 116 -16.34 10.32 -7.94
N TYR A 117 -16.85 9.07 -7.95
CA TYR A 117 -16.36 8.01 -7.09
C TYR A 117 -14.91 7.64 -7.47
N SER A 118 -14.67 7.39 -8.76
CA SER A 118 -13.34 7.03 -9.26
C SER A 118 -12.30 8.13 -9.02
N ASP A 119 -12.66 9.39 -9.29
CA ASP A 119 -11.78 10.55 -9.07
C ASP A 119 -11.42 10.71 -7.59
N THR A 120 -12.38 10.45 -6.69
CA THR A 120 -12.13 10.47 -5.24
C THR A 120 -11.14 9.39 -4.82
N VAL A 121 -11.31 8.16 -5.33
CA VAL A 121 -10.40 7.04 -5.02
C VAL A 121 -8.99 7.30 -5.56
N ILE A 122 -8.87 7.82 -6.78
CA ILE A 122 -7.59 8.22 -7.37
C ILE A 122 -6.95 9.34 -6.56
N GLY A 123 -7.72 10.37 -6.19
CA GLY A 123 -7.26 11.48 -5.36
C GLY A 123 -6.73 11.02 -4.00
N LEU A 124 -7.46 10.13 -3.31
CA LEU A 124 -7.00 9.54 -2.04
C LEU A 124 -5.72 8.72 -2.22
N SER A 125 -5.61 7.96 -3.31
CA SER A 125 -4.40 7.18 -3.63
C SER A 125 -3.19 8.08 -3.85
N LEU A 126 -3.36 9.17 -4.61
CA LEU A 126 -2.30 10.17 -4.83
C LEU A 126 -1.90 10.86 -3.52
N MET A 127 -2.85 11.20 -2.66
CA MET A 127 -2.55 11.76 -1.34
C MET A 127 -1.73 10.79 -0.48
N CYS A 128 -2.00 9.49 -0.52
CA CYS A 128 -1.18 8.49 0.16
C CYS A 128 0.28 8.52 -0.33
N VAL A 129 0.48 8.60 -1.65
CA VAL A 129 1.82 8.69 -2.25
C VAL A 129 2.52 9.97 -1.81
N LEU A 130 1.83 11.12 -1.86
CA LEU A 130 2.40 12.40 -1.42
C LEU A 130 2.80 12.36 0.06
N ILE A 131 1.93 11.85 0.93
CA ILE A 131 2.23 11.67 2.36
C ILE A 131 3.46 10.76 2.55
N ALA A 132 3.54 9.65 1.82
CA ALA A 132 4.70 8.75 1.88
C ALA A 132 6.00 9.47 1.51
N LEU A 133 5.99 10.26 0.43
CA LEU A 133 7.15 11.02 -0.03
C LEU A 133 7.57 12.09 0.98
N PHE A 134 6.61 12.83 1.56
CA PHE A 134 6.90 13.83 2.59
C PHE A 134 7.49 13.18 3.86
N LEU A 135 6.93 12.06 4.31
CA LEU A 135 7.45 11.33 5.48
C LEU A 135 8.85 10.76 5.22
N PHE A 136 9.10 10.27 4.00
CA PHE A 136 10.43 9.81 3.59
C PHE A 136 11.45 10.94 3.60
N ALA A 137 11.14 12.09 2.99
CA ALA A 137 12.00 13.26 3.00
C ALA A 137 12.25 13.79 4.43
N TYR A 138 11.21 13.79 5.27
CA TYR A 138 11.32 14.13 6.69
C TYR A 138 12.27 13.17 7.43
N SER A 139 12.13 11.86 7.21
CA SER A 139 13.02 10.85 7.81
C SER A 139 14.48 11.05 7.41
N LEU A 140 14.75 11.31 6.12
CA LEU A 140 16.11 11.60 5.64
C LEU A 140 16.71 12.86 6.27
N SER A 141 15.94 13.95 6.31
CA SER A 141 16.43 15.23 6.88
C SER A 141 16.73 15.12 8.38
N ARG A 142 15.91 14.38 9.13
CA ARG A 142 16.16 14.08 10.55
C ARG A 142 17.41 13.20 10.73
N GLY A 143 17.56 12.15 9.93
CA GLY A 143 18.74 11.27 9.98
C GLY A 143 20.03 12.04 9.72
N TRP A 144 20.04 12.90 8.70
CA TRP A 144 21.16 13.78 8.38
C TRP A 144 21.51 14.77 9.51
N GLY A 145 20.50 15.38 10.13
CA GLY A 145 20.69 16.30 11.27
C GLY A 145 21.26 15.62 12.51
N THR A 146 21.00 14.33 12.71
CA THR A 146 21.62 13.54 13.79
C THR A 146 23.08 13.24 13.49
N MET A 147 23.42 12.84 12.24
CA MET A 147 24.83 12.59 11.86
C MET A 147 25.71 13.83 12.02
N LYS A 148 25.26 14.99 11.54
CA LYS A 148 26.01 16.25 11.68
C LYS A 148 26.28 16.65 13.14
N ARG A 149 25.38 16.32 14.06
CA ARG A 149 25.57 16.57 15.51
C ARG A 149 26.57 15.63 16.14
N MET A 150 26.73 14.41 15.62
CA MET A 150 27.75 13.47 16.09
C MET A 150 29.15 13.84 15.57
N GLU A 151 29.24 14.53 14.42
CA GLU A 151 30.50 15.02 13.84
C GLU A 151 31.01 16.32 14.49
N ASN A 152 30.14 17.11 15.14
CA ASN A 152 30.50 18.31 15.91
C ASN A 152 29.90 18.23 17.34
N PRO A 153 30.52 17.43 18.23
CA PRO A 153 30.03 17.20 19.59
C PRO A 153 30.06 18.43 20.49
#